data_AF-A0A1F6XM16-F1
#
_entry.id   AF-A0A1F6XM16-F1
#
_cell.length_a   1.000
_cell.length_b   1.000
_cell.length_c   1.000
_cell.angle_alpha   90.00
_cell.angle_beta   90.00
_cell.angle_gamma   90.00
#
_symmetry.space_group_name_H-M   'P 1'
#
loop_
_entity.id
_entity.type
_entity.pdbx_description
1 polymer ?
#
loop_
_entity_poly.entity_id
_entity_poly.type
_entity_poly.pdbx_seq_one_letter_code
_entity_poly.pdbx_strand_id
1 'polypeptide(L)'
;MEKNSLFYMANLYPEIGRLFSFFDSHKVQAAENAKNRALGIVNNILSFKDIKPAGREEWSVIKNFILGYDKLDAFERRILEKYAEPFSYKFMNQYQYISA
;
A
#
# COMPACT_ATOMS: atom_id res chain seq x y z
N MET A 1 22.50 4.34 -0.67
CA MET A 1 21.75 3.11 -0.37
C MET A 1 20.81 2.86 -1.53
N GLU A 2 20.92 1.71 -2.20
CA GLU A 2 20.07 1.40 -3.36
C GLU A 2 18.64 1.11 -2.86
N LYS A 3 17.62 1.75 -3.45
CA LYS A 3 16.23 1.56 -3.04
C LYS A 3 15.74 0.22 -3.59
N ASN A 4 15.36 -0.71 -2.71
CA ASN A 4 14.79 -2.01 -3.07
C ASN A 4 13.26 -2.02 -2.92
N SER A 5 12.61 -3.12 -3.26
CA SER A 5 11.16 -3.31 -3.17
C SER A 5 10.61 -2.97 -1.78
N LEU A 6 11.29 -3.41 -0.70
CA LEU A 6 10.99 -3.10 0.70
C LEU A 6 10.93 -1.60 1.02
N PHE A 7 11.89 -0.82 0.50
CA PHE A 7 11.88 0.64 0.67
C PHE A 7 10.59 1.25 0.10
N TYR A 8 10.17 0.82 -1.08
CA TYR A 8 8.96 1.31 -1.71
C TYR A 8 7.70 0.84 -0.98
N MET A 9 7.65 -0.42 -0.52
CA MET A 9 6.54 -0.95 0.27
C MET A 9 6.27 -0.10 1.52
N ALA A 10 7.32 0.27 2.25
CA ALA A 10 7.18 1.11 3.45
C ALA A 10 6.60 2.51 3.17
N ASN A 11 6.83 3.04 1.97
CA ASN A 11 6.32 4.34 1.54
C ASN A 11 4.88 4.27 0.99
N LEU A 12 4.31 3.08 0.79
CA LEU A 12 2.94 2.95 0.32
C LEU A 12 1.93 3.34 1.41
N TYR A 13 2.18 2.98 2.69
CA TYR A 13 1.29 3.29 3.81
C TYR A 13 0.80 4.73 3.84
N PRO A 14 1.72 5.71 3.89
CA PRO A 14 1.32 7.08 4.13
C PRO A 14 0.56 7.63 2.93
N GLU A 15 0.81 7.13 1.71
CA GLU A 15 0.07 7.56 0.53
C GLU A 15 -1.35 7.00 0.49
N ILE A 16 -1.56 5.74 0.92
CA ILE A 16 -2.91 5.18 1.06
C ILE A 16 -3.70 5.91 2.15
N GLY A 17 -3.07 6.19 3.30
CA GLY A 17 -3.70 6.98 4.36
C GLY A 17 -4.08 8.39 3.91
N ARG A 18 -3.20 9.07 3.17
CA ARG A 18 -3.49 10.38 2.56
C ARG A 18 -4.62 10.30 1.54
N LEU A 19 -4.62 9.27 0.69
CA LEU A 19 -5.65 9.06 -0.33
C LEU A 19 -7.04 9.04 0.31
N PHE A 20 -7.25 8.17 1.29
CA PHE A 20 -8.54 8.04 1.95
C PHE A 20 -8.87 9.26 2.83
N SER A 21 -7.91 9.83 3.54
CA SER A 21 -8.13 11.05 4.33
C SER A 21 -8.62 12.21 3.45
N PHE A 22 -8.03 12.40 2.25
CA PHE A 22 -8.47 13.43 1.32
C PHE A 22 -9.80 13.10 0.66
N PHE A 23 -10.03 11.84 0.32
CA PHE A 23 -11.30 11.39 -0.25
C PHE A 23 -12.47 11.60 0.71
N ASP A 24 -12.32 11.17 1.96
CA ASP A 24 -13.32 11.33 3.03
C ASP A 24 -13.56 12.82 3.36
N SER A 25 -12.57 13.68 3.12
CA SER A 25 -12.68 15.14 3.29
C SER A 25 -13.16 15.87 2.03
N HIS A 26 -13.61 15.15 0.99
CA HIS A 26 -14.02 15.69 -0.32
C HIS A 26 -12.96 16.54 -1.04
N LYS A 27 -11.66 16.34 -0.74
CA LYS A 27 -10.54 17.04 -1.38
C LYS A 27 -10.07 16.27 -2.62
N VAL A 28 -10.90 16.24 -3.66
CA VAL A 28 -10.73 15.40 -4.86
C VAL A 28 -9.33 15.51 -5.48
N GLN A 29 -8.82 16.72 -5.71
CA GLN A 29 -7.51 16.89 -6.34
C GLN A 29 -6.34 16.39 -5.47
N ALA A 30 -6.46 16.54 -4.15
CA ALA A 30 -5.46 16.02 -3.22
C ALA A 30 -5.49 14.49 -3.15
N ALA A 31 -6.70 13.90 -3.19
CA ALA A 31 -6.89 12.45 -3.28
C ALA A 31 -6.28 11.89 -4.56
N GLU A 32 -6.54 12.51 -5.72
CA GLU A 32 -5.94 12.09 -7.01
C GLU A 32 -4.41 12.20 -7.01
N ASN A 33 -3.85 13.24 -6.39
CA ASN A 33 -2.41 13.36 -6.23
C ASN A 33 -1.82 12.24 -5.35
N ALA A 34 -2.51 11.86 -4.26
CA ALA A 34 -2.12 10.73 -3.43
C ALA A 34 -2.24 9.40 -4.18
N LYS A 35 -3.31 9.21 -4.96
CA LYS A 35 -3.49 8.04 -5.84
C LYS A 35 -2.32 7.89 -6.80
N ASN A 36 -1.94 8.96 -7.50
CA ASN A 36 -0.85 8.92 -8.46
C ASN A 36 0.50 8.59 -7.81
N ARG A 37 0.77 9.13 -6.61
CA ARG A 37 1.97 8.77 -5.83
C ARG A 37 1.95 7.30 -5.41
N ALA A 38 0.83 6.79 -4.90
CA ALA A 38 0.68 5.38 -4.53
C ALA A 38 0.88 4.44 -5.73
N LEU A 39 0.31 4.79 -6.90
CA LEU A 39 0.50 4.03 -8.15
C LEU A 39 1.96 4.04 -8.60
N GLY A 40 2.65 5.18 -8.48
CA GLY A 40 4.09 5.28 -8.76
C GLY A 40 4.92 4.33 -7.89
N ILE A 41 4.59 4.24 -6.60
CA ILE A 41 5.22 3.31 -5.66
C ILE A 41 4.98 1.85 -6.08
N VAL A 42 3.73 1.47 -6.36
CA VAL A 42 3.40 0.09 -6.77
C VAL A 42 4.06 -0.28 -8.10
N ASN A 43 4.12 0.63 -9.06
CA ASN A 43 4.84 0.40 -10.32
C ASN A 43 6.35 0.19 -10.08
N ASN A 44 6.95 0.95 -9.17
CA ASN A 44 8.35 0.73 -8.78
C ASN A 44 8.54 -0.64 -8.14
N ILE A 45 7.66 -1.05 -7.22
CA ILE A 45 7.67 -2.38 -6.60
C ILE A 45 7.63 -3.46 -7.69
N LEU A 46 6.65 -3.40 -8.61
CA LEU A 46 6.50 -4.35 -9.71
C LEU A 46 7.67 -4.38 -10.71
N SER A 47 8.47 -3.32 -10.77
CA SER A 47 9.66 -3.25 -11.64
C SER A 47 10.83 -4.10 -11.12
N PHE A 48 10.88 -4.41 -9.82
CA PHE A 48 11.99 -5.16 -9.25
C PHE A 48 11.91 -6.65 -9.54
N LYS A 49 13.05 -7.24 -9.89
CA LYS A 49 13.18 -8.68 -10.21
C LYS A 49 13.17 -9.59 -8.97
N ASP A 50 13.31 -9.03 -7.77
CA ASP A 50 13.32 -9.74 -6.48
C ASP A 50 11.92 -10.24 -6.05
N ILE A 51 10.85 -9.71 -6.67
CA ILE A 51 9.47 -10.10 -6.39
C ILE A 51 9.11 -11.37 -7.16
N LYS A 52 8.79 -12.42 -6.40
CA LYS A 52 8.29 -13.70 -6.92
C LYS A 52 6.96 -13.53 -7.68
N PRO A 53 6.61 -14.43 -8.61
CA PRO A 53 5.37 -14.34 -9.39
C PRO A 53 4.10 -14.13 -8.55
N ALA A 54 3.90 -14.92 -7.48
CA ALA A 54 2.75 -14.75 -6.58
C ALA A 54 2.70 -13.34 -5.95
N GLY A 55 3.84 -12.80 -5.54
CA GLY A 55 3.91 -11.42 -5.02
C GLY A 55 3.56 -10.38 -6.08
N ARG A 56 3.91 -10.61 -7.36
CA ARG A 56 3.53 -9.70 -8.47
C ARG A 56 2.02 -9.67 -8.70
N GLU A 57 1.35 -10.80 -8.55
CA GLU A 57 -0.11 -10.88 -8.61
C GLU A 57 -0.75 -10.08 -7.48
N GLU A 58 -0.29 -10.26 -6.24
CA GLU A 58 -0.76 -9.47 -5.10
C GLU A 58 -0.59 -7.96 -5.35
N TRP A 59 0.59 -7.52 -5.79
CA TRP A 59 0.83 -6.11 -6.10
C TRP A 59 -0.02 -5.58 -7.26
N SER A 60 -0.39 -6.45 -8.20
CA SER A 60 -1.30 -6.10 -9.30
C SER A 60 -2.74 -5.92 -8.80
N VAL A 61 -3.19 -6.74 -7.85
CA VAL A 61 -4.49 -6.55 -7.18
C VAL A 61 -4.50 -5.23 -6.40
N ILE A 62 -3.44 -4.94 -5.65
CA ILE A 62 -3.30 -3.66 -4.93
C ILE A 62 -3.34 -2.47 -5.87
N LYS A 63 -2.68 -2.55 -7.04
CA LYS A 63 -2.76 -1.52 -8.08
C LYS A 63 -4.21 -1.28 -8.53
N ASN A 64 -4.98 -2.34 -8.75
CA ASN A 64 -6.39 -2.24 -9.15
C ASN A 64 -7.25 -1.61 -8.05
N PHE A 65 -7.00 -1.95 -6.79
CA PHE A 65 -7.70 -1.35 -5.65
C PHE A 65 -7.43 0.16 -5.56
N ILE A 66 -6.18 0.59 -5.76
CA ILE A 66 -5.83 2.02 -5.81
C ILE A 66 -6.52 2.73 -6.98
N LEU A 67 -6.60 2.09 -8.15
CA LEU A 67 -7.27 2.67 -9.32
C LEU A 67 -8.77 2.87 -9.10
N GLY A 68 -9.42 1.95 -8.39
CA GLY A 68 -10.85 1.98 -8.07
C GLY A 68 -11.17 2.42 -6.64
N TYR A 69 -10.29 3.19 -5.98
CA TYR A 69 -10.39 3.52 -4.55
C TYR A 69 -11.73 4.14 -4.13
N ASP A 70 -12.38 4.85 -5.07
CA ASP A 70 -13.66 5.54 -4.91
C ASP A 70 -14.87 4.60 -4.93
N LYS A 71 -14.66 3.36 -5.37
CA LYS A 71 -15.69 2.31 -5.50
C LYS A 71 -15.53 1.19 -4.49
N LEU A 72 -14.48 1.22 -3.67
CA LEU A 72 -14.20 0.18 -2.71
C LEU A 72 -15.22 0.21 -1.58
N ASP A 73 -15.71 -0.96 -1.21
CA ASP A 73 -16.48 -1.12 0.01
C ASP A 73 -15.58 -1.05 1.26
N ALA A 74 -16.18 -1.09 2.46
CA ALA A 74 -15.46 -1.01 3.72
C ALA A 74 -14.47 -2.18 3.92
N PHE A 75 -14.75 -3.35 3.37
CA PHE A 75 -13.89 -4.53 3.48
C PHE A 75 -12.68 -4.39 2.55
N GLU A 76 -12.89 -4.00 1.30
CA GLU A 76 -11.85 -3.79 0.29
C GLU A 76 -10.92 -2.63 0.68
N ARG A 77 -11.48 -1.53 1.21
CA ARG A 77 -10.70 -0.42 1.78
C ARG A 77 -9.79 -0.89 2.90
N ARG A 78 -10.29 -1.73 3.81
CA ARG A 78 -9.51 -2.30 4.92
C ARG A 78 -8.37 -3.19 4.42
N ILE A 79 -8.57 -3.93 3.32
CA ILE A 79 -7.48 -4.68 2.67
C ILE A 79 -6.40 -3.72 2.20
N LEU A 80 -6.76 -2.63 1.51
CA LEU A 80 -5.79 -1.67 0.99
C LEU A 80 -5.01 -0.99 2.10
N GLU A 81 -5.68 -0.58 3.19
CA GLU A 81 -5.05 -0.02 4.39
C GLU A 81 -4.09 -1.01 5.08
N LYS A 82 -4.44 -2.31 5.14
CA LYS A 82 -3.58 -3.38 5.69
C LYS A 82 -2.38 -3.73 4.83
N TYR A 83 -2.50 -3.67 3.52
CA TYR A 83 -1.35 -3.90 2.62
C TYR A 83 -0.33 -2.78 2.72
N ALA A 84 -0.84 -1.60 3.00
CA ALA A 84 -0.05 -0.43 3.18
C ALA A 84 0.56 -0.40 4.61
N GLU A 85 -0.03 -1.05 5.63
CA GLU A 85 0.44 -1.06 7.03
C GLU A 85 1.98 -1.23 7.16
N PRO A 86 2.65 -0.48 8.06
CA PRO A 86 4.11 -0.52 8.19
C PRO A 86 4.61 -1.95 8.33
N PHE A 87 5.69 -2.28 7.62
CA PHE A 87 6.38 -3.57 7.74
C PHE A 87 6.69 -3.91 9.21
N SER A 88 6.96 -2.91 10.06
CA SER A 88 7.12 -3.08 11.50
C SER A 88 5.89 -3.70 12.18
N TYR A 89 4.66 -3.35 11.81
CA TYR A 89 3.45 -3.90 12.46
C TYR A 89 3.24 -5.39 12.12
N LYS A 90 3.57 -5.79 10.89
CA LYS A 90 3.48 -7.19 10.42
C LYS A 90 4.52 -8.11 11.07
N PHE A 91 5.67 -7.58 11.49
CA PHE A 91 6.76 -8.37 12.09
C PHE A 91 6.97 -8.13 13.60
N MET A 92 6.55 -7.00 14.17
CA MET A 92 6.63 -6.76 15.62
C MET A 92 5.70 -7.69 16.41
N ASN A 93 4.54 -8.04 15.84
CA ASN A 93 3.63 -9.02 16.46
C ASN A 93 4.18 -10.46 16.41
N GLN A 94 5.18 -10.76 15.58
CA GLN A 94 5.84 -12.06 15.59
C GLN A 94 6.83 -12.20 16.77
N TYR A 95 7.29 -11.10 17.36
CA TYR A 95 8.16 -11.11 18.54
C TYR A 95 7.42 -10.91 19.87
N GLN A 96 6.15 -10.48 19.85
CA GLN A 96 5.34 -10.37 21.07
C GLN A 96 4.92 -11.73 21.65
N TYR A 97 4.96 -12.81 20.87
CA TYR A 97 4.60 -14.16 21.32
C TYR A 97 5.76 -15.00 21.87
N ILE A 98 6.97 -14.43 22.03
CA ILE A 98 8.13 -15.13 22.62
C ILE A 98 8.40 -14.61 24.04
N SER A 99 7.33 -14.41 24.82
CA SER A 99 7.43 -14.05 26.24
C SER A 99 6.25 -14.67 27.00
N ALA A 100 6.26 -16.00 27.10
CA ALA A 100 5.54 -16.77 28.10
C ALA A 100 6.38 -18.01 28.46
#